data_AF-A0A099Y5W0-F1
#
_entry.id   AF-A0A099Y5W0-F1
#
_cell.length_a   1.000
_cell.length_b   1.000
_cell.length_c   1.000
_cell.angle_alpha   90.00
_cell.angle_beta   90.00
_cell.angle_gamma   90.00
#
_symmetry.space_group_name_H-M   'P 1'
#
loop_
_entity.id
_entity.type
_entity.pdbx_description
1 polymer ?
#
loop_
_entity_poly.entity_id
_entity_poly.type
_entity_poly.pdbx_seq_one_letter_code
_entity_poly.pdbx_strand_id
1 'polypeptide(L)' 'MKNLQKILTQITQLTTNIETNYPELYRSLDENPMTIPSINHPHMDAKVMQEYLESLKQLLLHHIETHKARK' A
#
# COMPACT_ATOMS: atom_id res chain seq x y z
N MET A 1 3.25 11.66 18.48
CA MET A 1 3.02 11.70 17.01
C MET A 1 4.08 10.91 16.21
N LYS A 2 4.40 9.64 16.58
CA LYS A 2 5.43 8.84 15.87
C LYS A 2 4.86 7.70 15.01
N ASN A 3 3.62 7.27 15.25
CA ASN A 3 3.01 6.16 14.52
C ASN A 3 2.56 6.53 13.11
N LEU A 4 1.98 7.71 12.90
CA LEU A 4 1.52 8.16 11.58
C LEU A 4 2.66 8.23 10.56
N GLN A 5 3.80 8.84 10.92
CA GLN A 5 4.97 8.88 10.04
C GLN A 5 5.48 7.48 9.72
N LYS A 6 5.51 6.56 10.71
CA LYS A 6 5.92 5.17 10.48
C LYS A 6 4.98 4.42 9.54
N ILE A 7 3.68 4.68 9.61
CA ILE A 7 2.69 4.11 8.70
C ILE A 7 2.90 4.68 7.29
N LEU A 8 3.07 6.00 7.17
CA LEU A 8 3.35 6.65 5.88
C LEU A 8 4.63 6.09 5.23
N THR A 9 5.73 5.98 5.97
CA THR A 9 6.98 5.38 5.46
C THR A 9 6.76 3.95 5.00
N GLN A 10 6.01 3.13 5.76
CA GLN A 10 5.70 1.77 5.35
C GLN A 10 4.85 1.73 4.09
N ILE A 11 3.85 2.61 3.96
CA ILE A 11 3.03 2.73 2.74
C ILE A 11 3.93 3.05 1.56
N THR A 12 4.74 4.12 1.65
CA THR A 12 5.64 4.53 0.57
C THR A 12 6.61 3.42 0.18
N GLN A 13 7.23 2.76 1.16
CA GLN A 13 8.15 1.64 0.90
C GLN A 13 7.43 0.48 0.22
N LEU A 14 6.23 0.13 0.67
CA LEU A 14 5.46 -0.96 0.11
C LEU A 14 5.01 -0.64 -1.32
N THR A 15 4.50 0.56 -1.58
CA THR A 15 4.08 0.99 -2.92
C THR A 15 5.26 1.05 -3.88
N THR A 16 6.42 1.59 -3.48
CA THR A 16 7.63 1.60 -4.31
C THR A 16 8.13 0.18 -4.57
N ASN A 17 8.05 -0.71 -3.58
CA ASN A 17 8.42 -2.11 -3.77
C ASN A 17 7.48 -2.83 -4.74
N ILE A 18 6.17 -2.54 -4.67
CA ILE A 18 5.17 -3.05 -5.62
C ILE A 18 5.43 -2.48 -7.02
N GLU A 19 5.67 -1.17 -7.17
CA GLU A 19 6.02 -0.54 -8.44
C GLU A 19 7.27 -1.18 -9.08
N THR A 20 8.31 -1.44 -8.27
CA THR A 20 9.59 -1.95 -8.76
C THR A 20 9.58 -3.45 -9.04
N ASN A 21 8.97 -4.26 -8.17
CA ASN A 21 9.04 -5.73 -8.26
C ASN A 21 7.76 -6.36 -8.83
N TYR A 22 6.63 -5.68 -8.71
CA TYR A 22 5.31 -6.15 -9.13
C TYR A 22 4.57 -5.07 -9.93
N PRO A 23 5.13 -4.57 -11.04
CA PRO A 23 4.54 -3.50 -11.83
C PRO A 23 3.12 -3.84 -12.34
N GLU A 24 2.80 -5.13 -12.47
CA GLU A 24 1.46 -5.64 -12.76
C GLU A 24 0.44 -5.34 -11.65
N LEU A 25 0.81 -5.51 -10.38
CA LEU A 25 -0.02 -5.09 -9.24
C LEU A 25 -0.12 -3.57 -9.19
N TYR A 26 1.00 -2.86 -9.40
CA TYR A 26 1.01 -1.41 -9.40
C TYR A 26 0.09 -0.83 -10.49
N ARG A 27 0.07 -1.44 -11.67
CA ARG A 27 -0.82 -1.04 -12.78
C ARG A 27 -2.29 -1.27 -12.47
N SER A 28 -2.62 -2.34 -11.73
CA SER A 28 -3.98 -2.57 -11.22
C SER A 28 -4.39 -1.58 -10.12
N LEU A 29 -3.40 -1.07 -9.37
CA LEU A 29 -3.59 0.00 -8.39
C LEU A 29 -3.74 1.36 -9.08
N ASP A 30 -3.04 1.63 -10.19
CA ASP A 30 -3.11 2.89 -10.93
C ASP A 30 -4.49 3.10 -11.61
N GLU A 31 -5.14 2.00 -12.05
CA GLU A 31 -6.54 2.04 -12.52
C GLU A 31 -7.54 2.46 -11.45
N ASN A 32 -7.15 2.39 -10.17
CA ASN A 32 -7.96 2.85 -9.06
C ASN A 32 -7.18 3.93 -8.31
N PRO A 33 -7.27 5.21 -8.70
CA PRO A 33 -6.50 6.31 -8.12
C PRO A 33 -6.99 6.62 -6.71
N MET A 34 -6.87 5.66 -5.79
CA MET A 34 -7.13 5.83 -4.39
C MET A 34 -5.88 6.46 -3.79
N THR A 35 -5.71 7.73 -4.16
CA THR A 35 -5.15 8.81 -3.35
C THR A 35 -4.19 8.30 -2.29
N ILE A 36 -2.88 8.29 -2.59
CA ILE A 36 -1.95 8.65 -1.53
C ILE A 36 -2.46 10.01 -1.07
N PRO A 37 -2.98 10.10 0.15
CA PRO A 37 -3.53 11.35 0.61
C PRO A 37 -2.33 12.25 0.74
N SER A 38 -2.23 13.18 -0.22
CA SER A 38 -1.37 14.32 -0.03
C SER A 38 -1.72 14.84 1.37
N ILE A 39 -0.68 14.94 2.19
CA ILE A 39 -0.44 15.69 3.43
C ILE A 39 -1.40 16.85 3.82
N ASN A 40 -2.41 17.16 3.01
CA ASN A 40 -3.41 18.21 3.13
C ASN A 40 -4.74 17.77 3.78
N HIS A 41 -4.90 16.51 4.20
CA HIS A 41 -6.09 16.08 4.94
C HIS A 41 -5.78 15.96 6.46
N PRO A 42 -5.98 17.03 7.25
CA PRO A 42 -5.71 17.01 8.70
C PRO A 42 -6.60 16.05 9.50
N HIS A 43 -7.66 15.51 8.89
CA HIS A 43 -8.56 14.50 9.48
C HIS A 43 -8.28 13.07 9.02
N MET A 44 -7.10 12.79 8.45
CA MET A 44 -6.75 11.41 8.21
C MET A 44 -6.40 10.74 9.54
N ASP A 45 -7.41 10.09 10.13
CA ASP A 45 -7.21 9.29 11.32
C ASP A 45 -6.14 8.22 11.03
N ALA A 46 -5.24 8.01 11.99
CA ALA A 46 -4.21 6.98 11.91
C ALA A 46 -4.77 5.60 11.56
N LYS A 47 -6.06 5.39 11.87
CA LYS A 47 -6.85 4.23 11.49
C LYS A 47 -6.94 4.06 9.96
N VAL A 48 -7.31 5.10 9.22
CA VAL A 48 -7.47 5.02 7.75
C VAL A 48 -6.13 4.70 7.07
N MET A 49 -5.03 5.31 7.53
CA MET A 49 -3.71 4.98 7.00
C MET A 49 -3.30 3.54 7.33
N GLN A 50 -3.66 3.06 8.51
CA GLN A 50 -3.37 1.68 8.91
C GLN A 50 -4.20 0.68 8.08
N GLU A 51 -5.49 0.95 7.87
CA GLU A 51 -6.37 0.14 7.03
C GLU A 51 -5.87 0.10 5.57
N TYR A 52 -5.37 1.23 5.05
CA TYR A 52 -4.75 1.28 3.73
C TYR A 52 -3.46 0.46 3.64
N LEU A 53 -2.56 0.58 4.63
CA LEU A 53 -1.34 -0.22 4.70
C LEU A 53 -1.67 -1.72 4.76
N GLU A 54 -2.66 -2.10 5.55
CA GLU A 54 -3.08 -3.49 5.70
C GLU A 54 -3.67 -4.04 4.41
N SER A 55 -4.50 -3.25 3.71
CA SER A 55 -5.05 -3.59 2.40
C SER A 55 -3.94 -3.83 1.36
N LEU A 56 -2.94 -2.96 1.30
CA LEU A 56 -1.79 -3.14 0.39
C LEU A 56 -0.97 -4.38 0.74
N LYS A 57 -0.75 -4.66 2.04
CA LYS A 57 -0.05 -5.87 2.48
C LYS A 57 -0.82 -7.14 2.10
N GLN A 58 -2.14 -7.13 2.28
CA GLN A 58 -3.00 -8.25 1.90
C GLN A 58 -2.98 -8.49 0.38
N LEU A 59 -3.05 -7.43 -0.42
CA LEU A 59 -2.94 -7.52 -1.88
C LEU A 59 -1.63 -8.18 -2.30
N LEU A 60 -0.50 -7.68 -1.75
CA LEU A 60 0.82 -8.20 -2.05
C LEU A 60 0.98 -9.66 -1.59
N LEU A 61 0.49 -9.97 -0.39
CA LEU A 61 0.56 -11.31 0.17
C LEU A 61 -0.24 -12.31 -0.68
N HIS A 62 -1.48 -11.96 -1.03
CA HIS A 62 -2.32 -12.80 -1.89
C HIS A 62 -1.67 -13.06 -3.25
N HIS A 63 -1.03 -12.04 -3.82
CA HIS A 63 -0.29 -12.19 -5.07
C HIS A 63 0.92 -13.12 -4.91
N ILE A 64 1.74 -12.93 -3.87
CA ILE A 64 2.89 -13.80 -3.58
C ILE A 64 2.44 -15.23 -3.32
N GLU A 65 1.38 -15.45 -2.54
CA GLU A 65 0.84 -16.78 -2.26
C GLU A 65 0.31 -17.45 -3.53
N THR A 66 -0.46 -16.73 -4.34
CA THR A 66 -0.98 -17.24 -5.63
C THR A 66 0.16 -17.55 -6.60
N HIS A 67 1.19 -16.72 -6.63
CA HIS A 67 2.36 -16.93 -7.49
C HIS A 67 3.23 -18.10 -6.99
N LYS A 68 3.38 -18.25 -5.67
CA LYS A 68 4.15 -19.33 -5.04
C LYS A 68 3.43 -20.69 -5.13
N ALA A 69 2.10 -20.71 -5.07
CA ALA A 69 1.30 -21.92 -5.20
C ALA A 69 1.28 -22.51 -6.63
N ARG A 70 1.73 -21.74 -7.63
CA ARG A 70 1.83 -22.18 -9.03
C ARG A 70 3.22 -22.72 -9.42
N LYS A 71 4.14 -22.87 -8.46
CA LYS A 71 5.50 -23.38 -8.69
C LYS A 71 5.69 -24.72 -8.02
#